data_AF-A0A7W4TI03-F1
#
_entry.id   AF-A0A7W4TI03-F1
#
_cell.length_a   1.000
_cell.length_b   1.000
_cell.length_c   1.000
_cell.angle_alpha   90.00
_cell.angle_beta   90.00
_cell.angle_gamma   90.00
#
_symmetry.space_group_name_H-M   'P 1'
#
loop_
_entity.id
_entity.type
_entity.pdbx_description
1 polymer ?
#
loop_
_entity_poly.entity_id
_entity_poly.type
_entity_poly.pdbx_seq_one_letter_code
_entity_poly.pdbx_strand_id
1 'polypeptide(L)'
;MARPLYVETLVRCDADRLWHLTQAPDLHPRWDLRFSSIEPTGRDAGGHQHFTYALILPHPRAALLTVTGTGVSVGERRDAAGRGTSALRFRPHGVLSPLGEGSGYWRYVPTEHGVRFLTGYDYVPGWGGLGRVLDPLLVRPLVGWATAWSFDRLRLWAETGLDPALARNRALRDAAVRSVGLGLALGAVAAAGGRRTRRHGRRHGQRWVLVGAAATGVAAATAVAAALLWPVGLGTPSARRCLRRAPDRGSGTAPASLDTVPSPRARHAAGQAAGGRDAAGQDAAGQAAAGGEA
;
A
#
# COMPACT_ATOMS: atom_id res chain seq x y z
N MET A 1 -16.77 -16.62 2.17
CA MET A 1 -15.57 -15.87 2.61
C MET A 1 -14.87 -15.30 1.39
N ALA A 2 -14.35 -14.08 1.46
CA ALA A 2 -13.63 -13.47 0.35
C ALA A 2 -12.28 -14.21 0.12
N ARG A 3 -11.80 -14.24 -1.12
CA ARG A 3 -10.54 -14.91 -1.45
C ARG A 3 -9.35 -14.14 -0.85
N PRO A 4 -8.34 -14.82 -0.28
CA PRO A 4 -7.09 -14.19 0.13
C PRO A 4 -6.45 -13.39 -1.01
N LEU A 5 -5.75 -12.32 -0.64
CA LEU A 5 -4.98 -11.53 -1.59
C LEU A 5 -3.69 -12.26 -1.93
N TYR A 6 -3.35 -12.24 -3.22
CA TYR A 6 -2.10 -12.77 -3.74
C TYR A 6 -1.51 -11.77 -4.72
N VAL A 7 -0.22 -11.48 -4.60
CA VAL A 7 0.54 -10.70 -5.57
C VAL A 7 1.92 -11.31 -5.74
N GLU A 8 2.37 -11.43 -6.98
CA GLU A 8 3.72 -11.93 -7.30
C GLU A 8 4.34 -11.13 -8.44
N THR A 9 5.66 -10.93 -8.35
CA THR A 9 6.49 -10.38 -9.41
C THR A 9 7.85 -11.09 -9.46
N LEU A 10 8.45 -11.17 -10.65
CA LEU A 10 9.85 -11.58 -10.81
C LEU A 10 10.72 -10.32 -10.72
N VAL A 11 11.69 -10.32 -9.82
CA VAL A 11 12.65 -9.23 -9.66
C VAL A 11 14.03 -9.70 -10.07
N ARG A 12 14.59 -9.09 -11.12
CA ARG A 12 15.93 -9.38 -11.64
C ARG A 12 17.01 -8.70 -10.80
N CYS A 13 17.21 -9.19 -9.58
CA CYS A 13 18.29 -8.77 -8.70
C CYS A 13 18.73 -9.90 -7.78
N ASP A 14 19.84 -9.68 -7.07
CA ASP A 14 20.28 -10.57 -6.01
C ASP A 14 19.24 -10.67 -4.90
N ALA A 15 19.13 -11.86 -4.32
CA ALA A 15 18.24 -12.06 -3.18
C ALA A 15 18.58 -11.06 -2.08
N ASP A 16 19.86 -10.91 -1.74
CA ASP A 16 20.29 -10.06 -0.62
C ASP A 16 19.81 -8.63 -0.71
N ARG A 17 19.96 -8.06 -1.90
CA ARG A 17 19.43 -6.73 -2.23
C ARG A 17 17.92 -6.67 -2.01
N LEU A 18 17.15 -7.60 -2.59
CA LEU A 18 15.69 -7.57 -2.49
C LEU A 18 15.21 -7.65 -1.03
N TRP A 19 15.82 -8.52 -0.24
CA TRP A 19 15.49 -8.65 1.18
C TRP A 19 15.82 -7.40 1.96
N HIS A 20 16.99 -6.80 1.74
CA HIS A 20 17.33 -5.54 2.40
C HIS A 20 16.28 -4.45 2.09
N LEU A 21 15.91 -4.27 0.82
CA LEU A 21 14.91 -3.28 0.40
C LEU A 21 13.50 -3.52 0.97
N THR A 22 13.18 -4.77 1.30
CA THR A 22 11.84 -5.18 1.76
C THR A 22 11.75 -5.27 3.28
N GLN A 23 12.84 -5.63 3.96
CA GLN A 23 12.88 -5.85 5.40
C GLN A 23 13.39 -4.62 6.18
N ALA A 24 14.12 -3.70 5.56
CA ALA A 24 14.59 -2.47 6.20
C ALA A 24 13.41 -1.47 6.40
N PRO A 25 13.03 -1.12 7.65
CA PRO A 25 11.84 -0.30 7.94
C PRO A 25 11.90 1.12 7.37
N ASP A 26 13.09 1.68 7.21
CA ASP A 26 13.34 3.00 6.61
C ASP A 26 13.21 2.99 5.08
N LEU A 27 13.45 1.85 4.44
CA LEU A 27 13.36 1.69 3.00
C LEU A 27 11.95 1.27 2.54
N HIS A 28 11.24 0.49 3.34
CA HIS A 28 9.96 -0.11 2.97
C HIS A 28 8.88 0.92 2.56
N PRO A 29 8.61 2.00 3.33
CA PRO A 29 7.61 2.99 2.96
C PRO A 29 7.96 3.77 1.69
N ARG A 30 9.23 3.74 1.25
CA ARG A 30 9.63 4.46 0.04
C ARG A 30 8.97 3.88 -1.20
N TRP A 31 8.73 2.57 -1.26
CA TRP A 31 8.13 1.91 -2.42
C TRP A 31 6.68 1.44 -2.19
N ASP A 32 6.30 1.09 -0.97
CA ASP A 32 4.98 0.54 -0.65
C ASP A 32 3.90 1.62 -0.47
N LEU A 33 2.81 1.55 -1.23
CA LEU A 33 1.66 2.46 -1.10
C LEU A 33 0.82 2.20 0.16
N ARG A 34 1.00 1.05 0.80
CA ARG A 34 0.20 0.63 1.96
C ARG A 34 0.71 1.22 3.27
N PHE A 35 1.89 1.84 3.26
CA PHE A 35 2.54 2.41 4.43
C PHE A 35 3.18 3.76 4.10
N SER A 36 3.01 4.73 4.98
CA SER A 36 3.71 6.02 4.99
C SER A 36 4.88 6.02 5.97
N SER A 37 4.79 5.26 7.07
CA SER A 37 5.89 4.98 7.99
C SER A 37 5.74 3.61 8.63
N ILE A 38 6.87 3.00 8.99
CA ILE A 38 6.97 1.78 9.77
C ILE A 38 8.05 2.02 10.83
N GLU A 39 7.68 1.93 12.09
CA GLU A 39 8.56 2.23 13.23
C GLU A 39 8.74 0.98 14.09
N PRO A 40 9.95 0.42 14.17
CA PRO A 40 10.27 -0.68 15.08
C PRO A 40 10.05 -0.27 16.54
N THR A 41 9.29 -1.07 17.30
CA THR A 41 9.05 -0.81 18.73
C THR A 41 9.83 -1.76 19.65
N GLY A 42 10.33 -2.87 19.12
CA GLY A 42 11.19 -3.80 19.86
C GLY A 42 11.23 -5.19 19.23
N ARG A 43 12.09 -6.06 19.77
CA ARG A 43 12.12 -7.50 19.48
C ARG A 43 11.84 -8.27 20.76
N ASP A 44 11.02 -9.31 20.67
CA ASP A 44 10.81 -10.22 21.80
C ASP A 44 11.81 -11.39 21.80
N ALA A 45 11.75 -12.19 22.86
CA ALA A 45 12.63 -13.35 23.03
C ALA A 45 12.42 -14.44 21.96
N GLY A 46 11.26 -14.46 21.28
CA GLY A 46 10.98 -15.35 20.16
C GLY A 46 11.57 -14.87 18.83
N GLY A 47 12.27 -13.72 18.83
CA GLY A 47 12.82 -13.11 17.62
C GLY A 47 11.78 -12.37 16.79
N HIS A 48 10.57 -12.15 17.30
CA HIS A 48 9.54 -11.42 16.58
C HIS A 48 9.81 -9.91 16.68
N GLN A 49 9.77 -9.24 15.53
CA GLN A 49 9.89 -7.80 15.40
C GLN A 49 8.52 -7.15 15.56
N HIS A 50 8.37 -6.34 16.60
CA HIS A 50 7.19 -5.51 16.83
C HIS A 50 7.39 -4.15 16.14
N PHE A 51 6.32 -3.61 15.58
CA PHE A 51 6.34 -2.30 14.93
C PHE A 51 4.98 -1.60 14.99
N THR A 52 5.00 -0.27 14.88
CA THR A 52 3.84 0.55 14.55
C THR A 52 3.92 0.98 13.09
N TYR A 53 2.78 1.25 12.48
CA TYR A 53 2.73 1.77 11.12
C TYR A 53 1.71 2.88 10.98
N ALA A 54 1.92 3.75 10.00
CA ALA A 54 0.96 4.74 9.57
C ALA A 54 0.73 4.67 8.07
N LEU A 55 -0.47 5.05 7.62
CA LEU A 55 -0.85 5.24 6.24
C LEU A 55 -1.60 6.57 6.13
N ILE A 56 -0.99 7.52 5.42
CA ILE A 56 -1.52 8.84 5.17
C ILE A 56 -2.21 8.84 3.80
N LEU A 57 -3.52 9.04 3.79
CA LEU A 57 -4.35 9.05 2.59
C LEU A 57 -4.82 10.48 2.27
N PRO A 58 -4.78 10.90 1.00
CA PRO A 58 -5.39 12.15 0.58
C PRO A 58 -6.91 12.08 0.80
N HIS A 59 -7.49 13.10 1.44
CA HIS A 59 -8.92 13.18 1.68
C HIS A 59 -9.50 14.41 0.94
N PRO A 60 -10.61 14.28 0.19
CA PRO A 60 -11.14 15.35 -0.64
C PRO A 60 -11.71 16.54 0.16
N ARG A 61 -11.95 16.38 1.46
CA ARG A 61 -12.59 17.39 2.32
C ARG A 61 -11.84 17.71 3.62
N ALA A 62 -10.67 17.13 3.86
CA ALA A 62 -9.94 17.31 5.13
C ALA A 62 -8.42 17.28 4.92
N ALA A 63 -7.67 17.81 5.89
CA ALA A 63 -6.25 17.55 6.02
C ALA A 63 -6.05 16.03 6.19
N LEU A 64 -5.31 15.43 5.27
CA LEU A 64 -4.88 14.02 5.16
C LEU A 64 -5.42 13.04 6.23
N LEU A 65 -6.19 12.03 5.80
CA LEU A 65 -6.66 10.95 6.67
C LEU A 65 -5.49 10.06 7.06
N THR A 66 -5.20 9.94 8.36
CA THR A 66 -4.12 9.06 8.85
C THR A 66 -4.70 7.83 9.53
N VAL A 67 -4.43 6.66 8.94
CA VAL A 67 -4.71 5.35 9.56
C VAL A 67 -3.42 4.88 10.23
N THR A 68 -3.49 4.45 11.49
CA THR A 68 -2.32 3.87 12.18
C THR A 68 -2.60 2.42 12.57
N GLY A 69 -1.58 1.65 12.94
CA GLY A 69 -1.74 0.30 13.46
C GLY A 69 -0.49 -0.25 14.11
N THR A 70 -0.59 -1.46 14.65
CA THR A 70 0.51 -2.26 15.17
C THR A 70 0.68 -3.51 14.32
N GLY A 71 1.89 -4.04 14.28
CA GLY A 71 2.19 -5.30 13.64
C GLY A 71 3.31 -6.04 14.34
N VAL A 72 3.33 -7.34 14.08
CA VAL A 72 4.38 -8.24 14.51
C VAL A 72 4.82 -9.02 13.29
N SER A 73 6.12 -9.12 13.08
CA SER A 73 6.70 -9.86 11.95
C SER A 73 7.82 -10.77 12.40
N VAL A 74 8.02 -11.84 11.64
CA VAL A 74 9.18 -12.71 11.76
C VAL A 74 9.71 -12.96 10.35
N GLY A 75 10.99 -12.60 10.15
CA GLY A 75 11.73 -12.99 8.96
C GLY A 75 12.42 -14.31 9.26
N GLU A 76 12.14 -15.35 8.47
CA GLU A 76 12.77 -16.64 8.62
C GLU A 76 13.75 -16.94 7.47
N ARG A 77 14.88 -17.50 7.92
CA ARG A 77 15.96 -18.23 7.25
C ARG A 77 16.12 -17.95 5.75
N ARG A 78 17.25 -17.32 5.43
CA ARG A 78 17.84 -17.33 4.09
C ARG A 78 18.77 -18.53 4.00
N ASP A 79 18.39 -19.53 3.20
CA ASP A 79 19.31 -20.64 2.96
C ASP A 79 20.44 -20.23 2.00
N ALA A 80 21.40 -21.12 1.76
CA ALA A 80 22.52 -20.85 0.85
C ALA A 80 22.06 -20.52 -0.59
N ALA A 81 20.84 -20.90 -0.97
CA ALA A 81 20.28 -20.56 -2.27
C ALA A 81 19.62 -19.16 -2.28
N GLY A 82 19.43 -18.52 -1.11
CA GLY A 82 18.78 -17.23 -0.96
C GLY A 82 17.25 -17.31 -0.78
N ARG A 83 16.68 -18.51 -0.59
CA ARG A 83 15.25 -18.67 -0.28
C ARG A 83 14.96 -18.14 1.11
N GLY A 84 13.88 -17.39 1.26
CA GLY A 84 13.46 -16.89 2.57
C GLY A 84 11.96 -16.65 2.66
N THR A 85 11.47 -16.50 3.88
CA THR A 85 10.08 -16.18 4.17
C THR A 85 10.00 -15.05 5.19
N SER A 86 8.96 -14.24 5.12
CA SER A 86 8.67 -13.23 6.13
C SER A 86 7.19 -13.29 6.43
N ALA A 87 6.81 -13.68 7.64
CA ALA A 87 5.42 -13.73 8.09
C ALA A 87 5.11 -12.53 8.98
N LEU A 88 3.87 -12.05 8.95
CA LEU A 88 3.42 -10.95 9.78
C LEU A 88 1.95 -11.05 10.14
N ARG A 89 1.60 -10.46 11.29
CA ARG A 89 0.23 -10.13 11.68
C ARG A 89 0.15 -8.63 11.92
N PHE A 90 -0.99 -8.04 11.60
CA PHE A 90 -1.21 -6.61 11.78
C PHE A 90 -2.61 -6.32 12.28
N ARG A 91 -2.73 -5.18 12.96
CA ARG A 91 -3.97 -4.65 13.50
C ARG A 91 -4.01 -3.14 13.33
N PRO A 92 -5.01 -2.58 12.65
CA PRO A 92 -5.20 -1.14 12.60
C PRO A 92 -5.76 -0.60 13.92
N HIS A 93 -5.41 0.65 14.22
CA HIS A 93 -5.98 1.45 15.28
C HIS A 93 -7.18 2.24 14.75
N GLY A 94 -8.32 2.08 15.41
CA GLY A 94 -9.51 2.88 15.17
C GLY A 94 -10.38 2.39 14.01
N VAL A 95 -11.57 2.98 13.92
CA VAL A 95 -12.66 2.57 13.02
C VAL A 95 -12.51 3.11 11.59
N LEU A 96 -11.52 3.96 11.34
CA LEU A 96 -11.30 4.61 10.05
C LEU A 96 -10.70 3.64 9.02
N SER A 97 -10.00 2.60 9.47
CA SER A 97 -9.37 1.63 8.58
C SER A 97 -10.42 0.76 7.87
N PRO A 98 -10.37 0.64 6.53
CA PRO A 98 -11.19 -0.32 5.80
C PRO A 98 -10.73 -1.78 6.01
N LEU A 99 -9.51 -1.98 6.50
CA LEU A 99 -8.98 -3.28 6.88
C LEU A 99 -9.13 -3.43 8.40
N GLY A 100 -9.45 -4.64 8.87
CA GLY A 100 -9.35 -5.04 10.27
C GLY A 100 -8.05 -5.79 10.54
N GLU A 101 -8.08 -6.67 11.55
CA GLU A 101 -6.97 -7.57 11.84
C GLU A 101 -6.69 -8.49 10.65
N GLY A 102 -5.41 -8.70 10.38
CA GLY A 102 -4.97 -9.51 9.25
C GLY A 102 -3.62 -10.16 9.48
N SER A 103 -3.33 -11.09 8.59
CA SER A 103 -2.09 -11.86 8.60
C SER A 103 -1.62 -12.08 7.17
N GLY A 104 -0.31 -12.10 6.98
CA GLY A 104 0.28 -12.18 5.67
C GLY A 104 1.68 -12.74 5.70
N TYR A 105 2.17 -13.11 4.53
CA TYR A 105 3.52 -13.58 4.37
C TYR A 105 4.09 -13.10 3.04
N TRP A 106 5.41 -13.06 2.99
CA TRP A 106 6.23 -12.91 1.81
C TRP A 106 7.07 -14.15 1.61
N ARG A 107 7.34 -14.49 0.35
CA ARG A 107 8.34 -15.50 -0.01
C ARG A 107 9.28 -14.95 -1.05
N TYR A 108 10.52 -15.36 -0.90
CA TYR A 108 11.62 -15.07 -1.80
C TYR A 108 12.06 -16.41 -2.38
N VAL A 109 11.75 -16.65 -3.66
CA VAL A 109 12.09 -17.88 -4.36
C VAL A 109 13.08 -17.55 -5.47
N PRO A 110 14.38 -17.79 -5.25
CA PRO A 110 15.43 -17.66 -6.26
C PRO A 110 15.15 -18.55 -7.47
N THR A 111 15.44 -18.02 -8.66
CA THR A 111 15.31 -18.66 -9.96
C THR A 111 16.50 -18.27 -10.82
N GLU A 112 16.67 -18.90 -11.98
CA GLU A 112 17.72 -18.56 -12.95
C GLU A 112 17.64 -17.11 -13.44
N HIS A 113 16.47 -16.49 -13.37
CA HIS A 113 16.22 -15.14 -13.88
C HIS A 113 16.07 -14.10 -12.77
N GLY A 114 16.45 -14.39 -11.52
CA GLY A 114 16.29 -13.51 -10.37
C GLY A 114 15.37 -14.10 -9.31
N VAL A 115 14.69 -13.27 -8.52
CA VAL A 115 13.88 -13.73 -7.39
C VAL A 115 12.40 -13.55 -7.67
N ARG A 116 11.64 -14.65 -7.62
CA ARG A 116 10.18 -14.59 -7.53
C ARG A 116 9.82 -14.09 -6.14
N PHE A 117 9.30 -12.87 -6.09
CA PHE A 117 8.83 -12.23 -4.87
C PHE A 117 7.31 -12.26 -4.85
N LEU A 118 6.75 -12.90 -3.82
CA LEU A 118 5.31 -13.07 -3.70
C LEU A 118 4.83 -12.73 -2.30
N THR A 119 3.56 -12.34 -2.22
CA THR A 119 2.84 -12.18 -0.97
C THR A 119 1.48 -12.85 -1.05
N GLY A 120 1.10 -13.51 0.04
CA GLY A 120 -0.26 -13.91 0.32
C GLY A 120 -0.69 -13.30 1.65
N TYR A 121 -1.89 -12.73 1.72
CA TYR A 121 -2.43 -12.25 2.99
C TYR A 121 -3.95 -12.17 2.99
N ASP A 122 -4.51 -12.21 4.19
CA ASP A 122 -5.95 -12.02 4.40
C ASP A 122 -6.19 -11.16 5.64
N TYR A 123 -7.37 -10.56 5.69
CA TYR A 123 -7.79 -9.69 6.78
C TYR A 123 -9.31 -9.75 6.94
N VAL A 124 -9.76 -9.46 8.16
CA VAL A 124 -11.18 -9.23 8.44
C VAL A 124 -11.57 -7.85 7.90
N PRO A 125 -12.63 -7.72 7.09
CA PRO A 125 -13.09 -6.41 6.63
C PRO A 125 -13.38 -5.45 7.80
N GLY A 126 -12.97 -4.19 7.66
CA GLY A 126 -13.34 -3.10 8.58
C GLY A 126 -14.83 -2.76 8.50
N TRP A 127 -15.29 -1.76 9.26
CA TRP A 127 -16.65 -1.19 9.19
C TRP A 127 -17.83 -2.16 9.37
N GLY A 128 -17.59 -3.35 9.94
CA GLY A 128 -18.64 -4.31 10.26
C GLY A 128 -19.43 -4.78 9.03
N GLY A 129 -20.76 -4.60 9.05
CA GLY A 129 -21.65 -5.05 7.96
C GLY A 129 -21.37 -4.37 6.62
N LEU A 130 -21.06 -3.06 6.63
CA LEU A 130 -20.78 -2.30 5.41
C LEU A 130 -19.50 -2.81 4.73
N GLY A 131 -18.44 -3.05 5.50
CA GLY A 131 -17.19 -3.57 4.95
C GLY A 131 -17.34 -4.99 4.41
N ARG A 132 -18.22 -5.83 4.95
CA ARG A 132 -18.49 -7.15 4.36
C ARG A 132 -19.01 -7.08 2.92
N VAL A 133 -19.73 -6.03 2.56
CA VAL A 133 -20.24 -5.80 1.20
C VAL A 133 -19.19 -5.09 0.33
N LEU A 134 -18.56 -4.03 0.85
CA LEU A 134 -17.60 -3.23 0.10
C LEU A 134 -16.24 -3.93 -0.09
N ASP A 135 -15.86 -4.86 0.79
CA ASP A 135 -14.56 -5.51 0.73
C ASP A 135 -14.32 -6.26 -0.58
N PRO A 136 -15.16 -7.23 -0.99
CA PRO A 136 -14.93 -7.97 -2.24
C PRO A 136 -15.08 -7.10 -3.49
N LEU A 137 -15.88 -6.03 -3.42
CA LEU A 137 -16.21 -5.18 -4.58
C LEU A 137 -15.24 -4.02 -4.81
N LEU A 138 -14.68 -3.49 -3.72
CA LEU A 138 -13.91 -2.24 -3.76
C LEU A 138 -12.60 -2.35 -2.97
N VAL A 139 -12.66 -2.61 -1.66
CA VAL A 139 -11.47 -2.51 -0.79
C VAL A 139 -10.41 -3.53 -1.20
N ARG A 140 -10.76 -4.81 -1.28
CA ARG A 140 -9.83 -5.89 -1.60
C ARG A 140 -9.25 -5.77 -3.02
N PRO A 141 -10.04 -5.47 -4.07
CA PRO A 141 -9.50 -5.14 -5.39
C PRO A 141 -8.51 -3.96 -5.38
N LEU A 142 -8.82 -2.87 -4.67
CA LEU A 142 -7.94 -1.70 -4.57
C LEU A 142 -6.65 -2.03 -3.82
N VAL A 143 -6.75 -2.75 -2.71
CA VAL A 143 -5.61 -3.19 -1.90
C VAL A 143 -4.70 -4.14 -2.69
N GLY A 144 -5.28 -5.09 -3.45
CA GLY A 144 -4.54 -5.96 -4.35
C GLY A 144 -3.87 -5.20 -5.50
N TRP A 145 -4.53 -4.18 -6.04
CA TRP A 145 -3.93 -3.28 -7.04
C TRP A 145 -2.77 -2.47 -6.44
N ALA A 146 -2.94 -1.89 -5.26
CA ALA A 146 -1.92 -1.09 -4.57
C ALA A 146 -0.69 -1.94 -4.24
N THR A 147 -0.90 -3.18 -3.80
CA THR A 147 0.19 -4.15 -3.55
C THR A 147 0.95 -4.46 -4.84
N ALA A 148 0.24 -4.75 -5.94
CA ALA A 148 0.86 -5.01 -7.24
C ALA A 148 1.61 -3.80 -7.81
N TRP A 149 1.07 -2.60 -7.65
CA TRP A 149 1.76 -1.37 -8.05
C TRP A 149 3.05 -1.15 -7.24
N SER A 150 2.98 -1.41 -5.93
CA SER A 150 4.11 -1.31 -5.01
C SER A 150 5.21 -2.32 -5.35
N PHE A 151 4.84 -3.55 -5.70
CA PHE A 151 5.78 -4.59 -6.13
C PHE A 151 6.49 -4.20 -7.43
N ASP A 152 5.80 -3.65 -8.42
CA ASP A 152 6.47 -3.17 -9.64
C ASP A 152 7.37 -1.96 -9.37
N ARG A 153 6.99 -1.07 -8.44
CA ARG A 153 7.85 0.05 -8.01
C ARG A 153 9.11 -0.42 -7.30
N LEU A 154 8.99 -1.41 -6.41
CA LEU A 154 10.11 -2.09 -5.78
C LEU A 154 10.99 -2.76 -6.84
N ARG A 155 10.39 -3.47 -7.80
CA ARG A 155 11.10 -4.10 -8.92
C ARG A 155 11.94 -3.09 -9.69
N LEU A 156 11.37 -1.94 -10.06
CA LEU A 156 12.13 -0.89 -10.76
C LEU A 156 13.32 -0.40 -9.93
N TRP A 157 13.15 -0.21 -8.63
CA TRP A 157 14.23 0.23 -7.76
C TRP A 157 15.31 -0.86 -7.59
N ALA A 158 14.89 -2.10 -7.41
CA ALA A 158 15.78 -3.24 -7.23
C ALA A 158 16.59 -3.54 -8.51
N GLU A 159 15.94 -3.58 -9.68
CA GLU A 159 16.56 -3.94 -10.97
C GLU A 159 17.39 -2.81 -11.58
N THR A 160 16.91 -1.56 -11.48
CA THR A 160 17.47 -0.43 -12.26
C THR A 160 18.04 0.69 -11.40
N GLY A 161 17.89 0.60 -10.08
CA GLY A 161 18.27 1.69 -9.17
C GLY A 161 17.36 2.92 -9.26
N LEU A 162 16.25 2.86 -10.01
CA LEU A 162 15.31 3.96 -10.12
C LEU A 162 14.72 4.31 -8.76
N ASP A 163 15.03 5.50 -8.25
CA ASP A 163 14.51 5.96 -6.97
C ASP A 163 12.97 5.89 -6.94
N PRO A 164 12.39 5.31 -5.87
CA PRO A 164 10.94 5.16 -5.78
C PRO A 164 10.17 6.48 -5.92
N ALA A 165 10.69 7.62 -5.43
CA ALA A 165 10.01 8.91 -5.55
C ALA A 165 9.99 9.39 -7.01
N LEU A 166 11.07 9.15 -7.76
CA LEU A 166 11.09 9.41 -9.21
C LEU A 166 10.10 8.52 -9.96
N ALA A 167 10.04 7.22 -9.64
CA ALA A 167 9.07 6.30 -10.23
C ALA A 167 7.61 6.74 -9.97
N ARG A 168 7.32 7.20 -8.74
CA ARG A 168 6.03 7.82 -8.39
C ARG A 168 5.75 9.08 -9.20
N ASN A 169 6.72 10.00 -9.30
CA ASN A 169 6.54 11.25 -10.04
C ASN A 169 6.28 10.97 -11.53
N ARG A 170 6.91 9.96 -12.13
CA ARG A 170 6.62 9.50 -13.49
C ARG A 170 5.18 8.96 -13.62
N ALA A 171 4.71 8.17 -12.65
CA ALA A 171 3.33 7.70 -12.63
C ALA A 171 2.31 8.83 -12.52
N LEU A 172 2.58 9.84 -11.69
CA LEU A 172 1.71 11.02 -11.56
C LEU A 172 1.65 11.82 -12.86
N ARG A 173 2.79 12.00 -13.55
CA ARG A 173 2.83 12.66 -14.87
C ARG A 173 2.06 11.86 -15.93
N ASP A 174 2.27 10.55 -15.99
CA ASP A 174 1.54 9.67 -16.92
C ASP A 174 0.03 9.72 -16.67
N ALA A 175 -0.39 9.67 -15.41
CA ALA A 175 -1.79 9.82 -15.02
C ALA A 175 -2.35 11.20 -15.42
N ALA A 176 -1.63 12.29 -15.16
CA ALA A 176 -2.04 13.64 -15.52
C ALA A 176 -2.23 13.79 -17.04
N VAL A 177 -1.27 13.31 -17.85
CA VAL A 177 -1.36 13.34 -19.31
C VAL A 177 -2.58 12.55 -19.80
N ARG A 178 -2.82 11.34 -19.26
CA ARG A 178 -3.99 10.54 -19.61
C ARG A 178 -5.30 11.21 -19.22
N SER A 179 -5.36 11.81 -18.03
CA SER A 179 -6.55 12.55 -17.55
C SER A 179 -6.84 13.77 -18.41
N VAL A 180 -5.83 14.54 -18.82
CA VAL A 180 -5.99 15.68 -19.74
C VAL A 180 -6.47 15.18 -21.10
N GLY A 181 -5.84 14.15 -21.67
CA GLY A 181 -6.26 13.57 -22.95
C GLY A 181 -7.70 13.07 -22.94
N LEU A 182 -8.10 12.38 -21.86
CA LEU A 182 -9.48 11.93 -21.66
C LEU A 182 -10.45 13.12 -21.52
N GLY A 183 -10.08 14.13 -20.75
CA GLY A 183 -10.88 15.34 -20.58
C GLY A 183 -11.10 16.11 -21.89
N LEU A 184 -10.05 16.25 -22.71
CA LEU A 184 -10.15 16.87 -24.04
C LEU A 184 -11.04 16.04 -24.98
N ALA A 185 -10.90 14.70 -24.97
CA ALA A 185 -11.75 13.82 -25.78
C ALA A 185 -13.23 13.93 -25.39
N LEU A 186 -13.54 13.88 -24.09
CA LEU A 186 -14.91 14.03 -23.58
C LEU A 186 -15.46 15.44 -23.85
N GLY A 187 -14.64 16.49 -23.70
CA GLY A 187 -15.01 17.87 -24.03
C GLY A 187 -15.34 18.06 -25.51
N ALA A 188 -14.59 17.43 -26.41
CA ALA A 188 -14.87 17.46 -27.85
C ALA A 188 -16.22 16.80 -28.19
N VAL A 189 -16.54 15.65 -27.57
CA VAL A 189 -17.86 14.99 -27.72
C VAL A 189 -18.99 15.90 -27.24
N ALA A 190 -18.84 16.48 -26.05
CA ALA A 190 -19.85 17.37 -25.47
C ALA A 190 -20.07 18.61 -26.34
N ALA A 191 -19.00 19.23 -26.86
CA ALA A 191 -19.10 20.40 -27.74
C ALA A 191 -19.73 20.06 -29.10
N ALA A 192 -19.50 18.87 -29.65
CA ALA A 192 -20.17 18.40 -30.86
C ALA A 192 -21.66 18.11 -30.62
N GLY A 193 -22.01 17.52 -29.47
CA GLY A 193 -23.39 17.30 -29.04
C GLY A 193 -24.16 18.59 -28.77
N GLY A 194 -23.55 19.56 -28.08
CA GLY A 194 -24.16 20.86 -27.75
C GLY A 194 -24.32 21.80 -28.95
N ARG A 195 -23.43 21.72 -29.96
CA ARG A 195 -23.65 22.42 -31.25
C ARG A 195 -24.83 21.85 -32.03
N ARG A 196 -25.19 20.59 -31.78
CA ARG A 196 -26.31 19.89 -32.42
C ARG A 196 -27.67 20.33 -31.89
N THR A 197 -27.79 20.57 -30.58
CA THR A 197 -29.04 21.05 -29.96
C THR A 197 -29.33 22.51 -30.33
N ARG A 198 -28.30 23.36 -30.45
CA ARG A 198 -28.46 24.77 -30.85
C ARG A 198 -28.78 24.97 -32.35
N ARG A 199 -28.41 24.05 -33.23
CA ARG A 199 -28.69 24.14 -34.68
C ARG A 199 -30.03 23.55 -35.11
N HIS A 200 -30.81 22.96 -34.19
CA HIS A 200 -32.13 22.38 -34.48
C HIS A 200 -33.24 23.45 -34.62
N GLY A 201 -32.92 24.59 -35.25
CA GLY A 201 -33.84 25.66 -35.63
C GLY A 201 -33.94 25.91 -37.15
N ARG A 202 -33.17 25.20 -38.00
CA ARG A 202 -33.29 25.34 -39.46
C ARG A 202 -33.24 23.99 -40.17
N ARG A 203 -34.35 23.64 -40.83
CA ARG A 203 -34.55 22.43 -41.65
C ARG A 203 -33.70 22.47 -42.92
N HIS A 204 -32.76 21.53 -43.08
CA HIS A 204 -32.49 20.72 -44.30
C HIS A 204 -31.19 19.90 -44.08
N GLY A 205 -31.24 18.57 -44.13
CA GLY A 205 -30.03 17.71 -44.17
C GLY A 205 -29.87 16.65 -43.06
N GLN A 206 -30.88 15.81 -42.82
CA GLN A 206 -30.89 14.80 -41.75
C GLN A 206 -29.79 13.71 -41.87
N ARG A 207 -29.36 13.36 -43.09
CA ARG A 207 -28.36 12.28 -43.32
C ARG A 207 -26.92 12.69 -42.98
N TRP A 208 -26.49 13.90 -43.34
CA TRP A 208 -25.14 14.40 -43.01
C TRP A 208 -24.94 14.65 -41.51
N VAL A 209 -26.03 14.99 -40.81
CA VAL A 209 -26.02 15.22 -39.36
C VAL A 209 -25.75 13.91 -38.59
N LEU A 210 -26.27 12.77 -39.03
CA LEU A 210 -26.05 11.47 -38.38
C LEU A 210 -24.61 10.96 -38.56
N VAL A 211 -24.05 11.11 -39.77
CA VAL A 211 -22.67 10.70 -40.09
C VAL A 211 -21.64 11.49 -39.27
N GLY A 212 -21.81 12.81 -39.11
CA GLY A 212 -20.88 13.65 -38.34
C GLY A 212 -20.83 13.32 -36.84
N ALA A 213 -21.94 12.88 -36.24
CA ALA A 213 -21.96 12.49 -34.84
C ALA A 213 -21.47 11.06 -34.59
N ALA A 214 -21.74 10.14 -35.50
CA ALA A 214 -21.13 8.82 -35.46
C ALA A 214 -19.60 8.93 -35.56
N ALA A 215 -19.08 9.76 -36.46
CA ALA A 215 -17.64 10.02 -36.59
C ALA A 215 -17.03 10.64 -35.33
N THR A 216 -17.72 11.60 -34.68
CA THR A 216 -17.23 12.22 -33.43
C THR A 216 -17.25 11.24 -32.26
N GLY A 217 -18.29 10.41 -32.16
CA GLY A 217 -18.38 9.36 -31.13
C GLY A 217 -17.28 8.30 -31.30
N VAL A 218 -17.01 7.88 -32.53
CA VAL A 218 -15.91 6.95 -32.84
C VAL A 218 -14.56 7.58 -32.52
N ALA A 219 -14.30 8.82 -32.93
CA ALA A 219 -13.04 9.52 -32.64
C ALA A 219 -12.77 9.71 -31.14
N ALA A 220 -13.82 9.93 -30.36
CA ALA A 220 -13.70 10.04 -28.91
C ALA A 220 -13.52 8.68 -28.24
N ALA A 221 -14.24 7.65 -28.69
CA ALA A 221 -14.03 6.28 -28.21
C ALA A 221 -12.61 5.79 -28.51
N THR A 222 -12.06 6.10 -29.69
CA THR A 222 -10.66 5.80 -30.02
C THR A 222 -9.68 6.61 -29.20
N ALA A 223 -9.93 7.89 -28.92
CA ALA A 223 -9.08 8.70 -28.03
C ALA A 223 -9.10 8.19 -26.57
N VAL A 224 -10.27 7.80 -26.06
CA VAL A 224 -10.43 7.18 -24.74
C VAL A 224 -9.69 5.83 -24.70
N ALA A 225 -9.89 4.99 -25.72
CA ALA A 225 -9.20 3.70 -25.84
C ALA A 225 -7.68 3.90 -25.91
N ALA A 226 -7.20 4.85 -26.71
CA ALA A 226 -5.78 5.19 -26.77
C ALA A 226 -5.26 5.63 -25.39
N ALA A 227 -5.96 6.52 -24.68
CA ALA A 227 -5.54 6.95 -23.34
C ALA A 227 -5.52 5.81 -22.30
N LEU A 228 -6.43 4.84 -22.40
CA LEU A 228 -6.52 3.70 -21.46
C LEU A 228 -5.59 2.54 -21.81
N LEU A 229 -5.30 2.36 -23.09
CA LEU A 229 -4.50 1.25 -23.63
C LEU A 229 -3.05 1.65 -23.92
N TRP A 230 -2.73 2.95 -23.92
CA TRP A 230 -1.36 3.41 -24.16
C TRP A 230 -0.39 2.72 -23.20
N PRO A 231 0.72 2.14 -23.69
CA PRO A 231 1.67 1.43 -22.86
C PRO A 231 2.15 2.29 -21.69
N VAL A 232 2.25 1.69 -20.51
CA VAL A 232 2.89 2.36 -19.37
C VAL A 232 4.40 2.31 -19.59
N GLY A 233 5.06 3.48 -19.53
CA GLY A 233 6.49 3.59 -19.75
C GLY A 233 7.31 2.64 -18.87
N LEU A 234 8.49 2.22 -19.35
CA LEU A 234 9.33 1.24 -18.65
C LEU A 234 9.74 1.67 -17.24
N GLY A 235 9.88 2.98 -17.01
CA GLY A 235 10.21 3.56 -15.69
C GLY A 235 9.00 4.01 -14.87
N THR A 236 7.78 3.61 -15.26
CA THR A 236 6.54 3.94 -14.56
C THR A 236 5.94 2.66 -13.96
N PRO A 237 5.72 2.62 -12.63
CA PRO A 237 5.15 1.43 -11.99
C PRO A 237 3.74 1.13 -12.50
N SER A 238 3.45 -0.16 -12.68
CA SER A 238 2.17 -0.65 -13.15
C SER A 238 1.79 -1.97 -12.51
N ALA A 239 0.63 -1.98 -11.84
CA ALA A 239 0.04 -3.19 -11.26
C ALA A 239 -0.27 -4.28 -12.30
N ARG A 240 -0.26 -3.98 -13.60
CA ARG A 240 -0.48 -4.95 -14.67
C ARG A 240 0.72 -5.89 -14.88
N ARG A 241 1.92 -5.53 -14.39
CA ARG A 241 3.14 -6.35 -14.50
C ARG A 241 3.26 -7.42 -13.40
N CYS A 242 2.31 -7.48 -12.47
CA CYS A 242 2.31 -8.46 -11.38
C CYS A 242 1.17 -9.46 -11.55
N LEU A 243 1.42 -10.72 -11.19
CA LEU A 243 0.41 -11.75 -11.09
C LEU A 243 -0.43 -11.51 -9.83
N ARG A 244 -1.75 -11.65 -9.93
CA ARG A 244 -2.69 -11.48 -8.81
C ARG A 244 -3.51 -12.72 -8.48
N ARG A 245 -3.09 -13.86 -9.02
CA ARG A 245 -3.65 -15.19 -8.77
C ARG A 245 -2.48 -16.13 -8.58
N ALA A 246 -2.52 -16.93 -7.52
CA ALA A 246 -1.48 -17.91 -7.27
C ALA A 246 -1.42 -18.91 -8.44
N PRO A 247 -0.24 -19.12 -9.06
CA PRO A 247 -0.10 -20.06 -10.16
C PRO A 247 -0.18 -21.52 -9.68
N ASP A 248 0.11 -21.77 -8.41
CA ASP A 248 0.12 -23.09 -7.78
C ASP A 248 -0.30 -23.03 -6.31
N ARG A 249 -0.62 -24.20 -5.71
CA ARG A 249 -1.03 -24.29 -4.30
C ARG A 249 0.07 -23.85 -3.35
N GLY A 250 1.33 -24.21 -3.65
CA GLY A 250 2.47 -23.87 -2.80
C GLY A 250 2.61 -22.37 -2.62
N SER A 251 2.50 -21.61 -3.70
CA SER A 251 2.53 -20.14 -3.70
C SER A 251 1.36 -19.50 -2.97
N GLY A 252 0.18 -20.14 -2.96
CA GLY A 252 -1.03 -19.61 -2.32
C GLY A 252 -1.19 -19.93 -0.83
N THR A 253 -0.56 -21.00 -0.34
CA THR A 253 -0.70 -21.45 1.06
C THR A 253 0.20 -20.66 2.01
N ALA A 254 -0.29 -20.30 3.20
CA ALA A 254 0.53 -19.66 4.23
C ALA A 254 1.69 -20.56 4.69
N PRO A 255 2.90 -20.02 4.93
CA PRO A 255 3.99 -20.78 5.54
C PRO A 255 3.72 -21.05 7.03
N ALA A 256 4.28 -22.13 7.56
CA ALA A 256 4.16 -22.49 8.99
C ALA A 256 4.70 -21.40 9.93
N SER A 257 5.65 -20.58 9.46
CA SER A 257 6.16 -19.41 10.17
C SER A 257 5.07 -18.38 10.52
N LEU A 258 3.91 -18.41 9.85
CA LEU A 258 2.78 -17.53 10.18
C LEU A 258 2.05 -17.94 11.47
N ASP A 259 2.12 -19.22 11.82
CA ASP A 259 1.49 -19.77 13.02
C ASP A 259 2.26 -19.38 14.29
N THR A 260 3.56 -19.10 14.15
CA THR A 260 4.42 -18.65 15.26
C THR A 260 4.28 -17.17 15.58
N VAL A 261 3.77 -16.35 14.63
CA VAL A 261 3.63 -14.90 14.84
C VAL A 261 2.50 -14.62 15.85
N PRO A 262 2.76 -13.99 17.00
CA PRO A 262 1.70 -13.67 17.95
C PRO A 262 0.79 -12.55 17.41
N SER A 263 -0.42 -12.46 17.95
CA SER A 263 -1.32 -11.35 17.64
C SER A 263 -0.73 -10.02 18.11
N PRO A 264 -0.81 -8.94 17.30
CA PRO A 264 -0.30 -7.63 17.71
C PRO A 264 -1.00 -7.14 18.98
N ARG A 265 -0.22 -6.61 19.92
CA ARG A 265 -0.76 -6.01 21.15
C ARG A 265 -1.65 -4.82 20.78
N ALA A 266 -2.78 -4.69 21.47
CA ALA A 266 -3.53 -3.45 21.49
C ALA A 266 -2.62 -2.34 22.05
N ARG A 267 -2.84 -1.07 21.67
CA ARG A 267 -2.08 0.05 22.26
C ARG A 267 -2.15 -0.09 23.78
N HIS A 268 -1.04 -0.45 24.43
CA HIS A 268 -0.84 -0.01 25.80
C HIS A 268 -0.84 1.51 25.73
N ALA A 269 -1.65 2.14 26.58
CA ALA A 269 -1.53 3.57 26.85
C ALA A 269 -0.13 3.81 27.44
N ALA A 270 0.87 3.94 26.57
CA ALA A 270 2.19 4.43 26.90
C ALA A 270 2.03 5.92 27.22
N GLY A 271 1.54 6.19 28.42
CA GLY A 271 1.21 7.53 28.92
C GLY A 271 1.02 7.62 30.43
N GLN A 272 1.22 6.54 31.22
CA GLN A 272 1.11 6.61 32.68
C GLN A 272 2.37 6.21 33.46
N ALA A 273 3.50 5.93 32.81
CA ALA A 273 4.74 5.54 33.50
C ALA A 273 5.85 6.60 33.43
N ALA A 274 5.49 7.90 33.38
CA ALA A 274 6.44 9.02 33.44
C ALA A 274 5.99 10.14 34.41
N GLY A 275 5.17 9.81 35.42
CA GLY A 275 4.72 10.76 36.45
C GLY A 275 4.95 10.29 37.88
N GLY A 276 5.86 9.33 38.10
CA GLY A 276 6.03 8.66 39.39
C GLY A 276 7.47 8.60 39.88
N ARG A 277 8.23 9.69 39.73
CA ARG A 277 9.45 9.96 40.51
C ARG A 277 9.59 11.48 40.58
N ASP A 278 9.24 12.04 41.73
CA ASP A 278 9.80 13.27 42.33
C ASP A 278 8.85 13.76 43.43
N ALA A 279 8.91 13.11 44.60
CA ALA A 279 8.46 13.66 45.89
C ALA A 279 8.96 12.77 47.04
N ALA A 280 10.28 12.58 47.13
CA ALA A 280 10.92 12.06 48.33
C ALA A 280 12.33 12.65 48.43
N GLY A 281 12.43 13.85 48.98
CA GLY A 281 13.72 14.54 49.13
C GLY A 281 13.57 16.01 49.49
N GLN A 282 13.03 16.28 50.69
CA GLN A 282 13.03 17.55 51.45
C GLN A 282 12.43 17.17 52.82
N ASP A 283 12.99 17.37 54.00
CA ASP A 283 14.23 17.96 54.48
C ASP A 283 14.55 17.26 55.80
N ALA A 284 15.73 16.66 55.92
CA ALA A 284 16.28 16.19 57.19
C ALA A 284 17.59 16.92 57.44
N ALA A 285 17.49 18.20 57.81
CA ALA A 285 18.59 19.00 58.32
C ALA A 285 18.04 20.06 59.28
N GLY A 286 18.04 19.75 60.57
CA GLY A 286 17.70 20.71 61.61
C GLY A 286 17.77 20.10 63.00
N GLN A 287 18.75 20.58 63.78
CA GLN A 287 18.88 20.46 65.24
C GLN A 287 19.50 19.18 65.81
N ALA A 288 20.85 19.19 65.91
CA ALA A 288 21.55 18.75 67.11
C ALA A 288 23.00 19.28 67.09
N ALA A 289 23.27 20.44 67.71
CA ALA A 289 24.57 20.82 68.28
C ALA A 289 24.56 22.22 68.93
N ALA A 290 24.32 22.25 70.25
CA ALA A 290 24.83 23.20 71.25
C ALA A 290 24.60 22.48 72.60
N GLY A 291 25.60 22.01 73.37
CA GLY A 291 26.60 22.80 74.11
C GLY A 291 25.87 23.69 75.13
N GLY A 292 25.94 23.55 76.46
CA GLY A 292 26.67 22.69 77.39
C GLY A 292 26.27 23.08 78.83
N GLU A 293 27.02 22.56 79.80
CA GLU A 293 27.15 22.98 81.22
C GLU A 293 26.02 22.70 82.25
N ALA A 294 26.52 22.18 83.39
CA ALA A 294 25.97 22.03 84.75
C ALA A 294 24.93 20.93 85.01
#